data_AF-A0A2E9LWA1-F1
#
_entry.id   AF-A0A2E9LWA1-F1
#
_cell.length_a   1.000
_cell.length_b   1.000
_cell.length_c   1.000
_cell.angle_alpha   90.00
_cell.angle_beta   90.00
_cell.angle_gamma   90.00
#
_symmetry.space_group_name_H-M   'P 1'
#
loop_
_entity.id
_entity.type
_entity.pdbx_description
1 polymer ?
#
loop_
_entity_poly.entity_id
_entity_poly.type
_entity_poly.pdbx_seq_one_letter_code
_entity_poly.pdbx_strand_id
1 'polypeptide(L)'
;MSTIKTVFKKIVTSVRPVLLSILAIFLAGIFTTIFHLIFTPFLDPFPQEALMSADWAGKVAIMDAYMKTNPFAVYSAIIAHGMGAFAGVYFVTRSNLAYDRKNNIVRPQWIGPLIVAGFWMFMDIQNDLRDAPIGPAWTALDVVVTAVLSFLAYLLAGGARKARTIDEFYKG
;
A
#
# COMPACT_ATOMS: atom_id res chain seq x y z
N MET A 1 -6.67 -5.78 -39.26
CA MET A 1 -6.19 -4.77 -38.27
C MET A 1 -4.71 -4.56 -38.52
N SER A 2 -4.22 -3.32 -38.71
CA SER A 2 -2.81 -3.09 -39.05
C SER A 2 -1.87 -3.57 -37.93
N THR A 3 -0.73 -4.17 -38.31
CA THR A 3 0.27 -4.75 -37.39
C THR A 3 0.67 -3.79 -36.27
N ILE A 4 0.75 -2.49 -36.57
CA ILE A 4 1.05 -1.40 -35.62
C ILE A 4 0.00 -1.31 -34.50
N LYS A 5 -1.30 -1.39 -34.82
CA LYS A 5 -2.38 -1.33 -33.82
C LYS A 5 -2.32 -2.53 -32.86
N THR A 6 -1.97 -3.70 -33.38
CA THR A 6 -1.83 -4.92 -32.57
C THR A 6 -0.64 -4.84 -31.61
N VAL A 7 0.50 -4.36 -32.09
CA VAL A 7 1.71 -4.15 -31.27
C VAL A 7 1.44 -3.11 -30.17
N PHE A 8 0.85 -1.97 -30.52
CA PHE A 8 0.52 -0.93 -29.55
C PHE A 8 -0.43 -1.45 -28.45
N LYS A 9 -1.47 -2.21 -28.82
CA LYS A 9 -2.39 -2.82 -27.85
C LYS A 9 -1.66 -3.74 -26.87
N LYS A 10 -0.70 -4.54 -27.34
CA LYS A 10 0.13 -5.40 -26.47
C LYS A 10 0.96 -4.58 -25.48
N ILE A 11 1.64 -3.54 -25.97
CA ILE A 11 2.46 -2.65 -25.13
C ILE A 11 1.60 -2.01 -24.03
N VAL A 12 0.49 -1.38 -24.39
CA VAL A 12 -0.42 -0.74 -23.42
C VAL A 12 -0.94 -1.74 -22.39
N THR A 13 -1.31 -2.94 -22.83
CA THR A 13 -1.82 -3.99 -21.94
C THR A 13 -0.79 -4.43 -20.91
N SER A 14 0.49 -4.46 -21.29
CA SER A 14 1.61 -4.85 -20.41
C SER A 14 2.08 -3.73 -19.49
N VAL A 15 2.11 -2.48 -19.96
CA VAL A 15 2.63 -1.34 -19.20
C VAL A 15 1.61 -0.82 -18.19
N ARG A 16 0.32 -0.82 -18.54
CA ARG A 16 -0.76 -0.26 -17.69
C ARG A 16 -0.74 -0.79 -16.24
N PRO A 17 -0.65 -2.09 -15.95
CA PRO A 17 -0.65 -2.59 -14.57
C PRO A 17 0.51 -2.08 -13.73
N VAL A 18 1.67 -1.88 -14.36
CA VAL A 18 2.86 -1.33 -13.69
C VAL A 18 2.60 0.12 -13.29
N LEU A 19 2.16 0.94 -14.25
CA LEU A 19 1.80 2.35 -13.98
C LEU A 19 0.69 2.47 -12.92
N LEU A 20 -0.27 1.56 -12.95
CA LEU A 20 -1.35 1.52 -11.97
C LEU A 20 -0.85 1.13 -10.58
N SER A 21 0.15 0.25 -10.48
CA SER A 21 0.77 -0.12 -9.20
C SER A 21 1.57 1.05 -8.63
N ILE A 22 2.29 1.79 -9.47
CA ILE A 22 2.96 3.03 -9.07
C ILE A 22 1.94 4.05 -8.54
N LEU A 23 0.87 4.31 -9.29
CA LEU A 23 -0.20 5.21 -8.87
C LEU A 23 -0.84 4.76 -7.55
N ALA A 24 -1.03 3.45 -7.36
CA ALA A 24 -1.58 2.89 -6.14
C ALA A 24 -0.67 3.10 -4.91
N ILE A 25 0.65 3.04 -5.09
CA ILE A 25 1.61 3.36 -4.03
C ILE A 25 1.51 4.84 -3.64
N PHE A 26 1.41 5.75 -4.63
CA PHE A 26 1.16 7.17 -4.33
C PHE A 26 -0.15 7.40 -3.58
N LEU A 27 -1.23 6.70 -3.97
CA LEU A 27 -2.50 6.77 -3.26
C LEU A 27 -2.39 6.23 -1.83
N ALA A 28 -1.65 5.15 -1.60
CA ALA A 28 -1.39 4.64 -0.26
C ALA A 28 -0.72 5.70 0.62
N GLY A 29 0.23 6.47 0.08
CA GLY A 29 0.83 7.61 0.78
C GLY A 29 -0.16 8.71 1.12
N ILE A 30 -1.02 9.09 0.17
CA ILE A 30 -2.07 10.10 0.43
C ILE A 30 -3.00 9.63 1.55
N PHE A 31 -3.47 8.39 1.50
CA PHE A 31 -4.35 7.85 2.53
C PHE A 31 -3.65 7.76 3.89
N THR A 32 -2.40 7.33 3.93
CA THR A 32 -1.58 7.31 5.16
C THR A 32 -1.53 8.71 5.78
N THR A 33 -1.22 9.74 4.99
CA THR A 33 -1.22 11.12 5.45
C THR A 33 -2.58 11.56 5.99
N ILE A 34 -3.67 11.23 5.29
CA ILE A 34 -5.03 11.55 5.77
C ILE A 34 -5.28 10.91 7.14
N PHE A 35 -4.91 9.65 7.33
CA PHE A 35 -5.11 8.97 8.61
C PHE A 35 -4.23 9.57 9.72
N HIS A 36 -2.97 9.91 9.46
CA HIS A 36 -2.16 10.66 10.44
C HIS A 36 -2.79 12.01 10.81
N LEU A 37 -3.35 12.74 9.84
CA LEU A 37 -4.02 14.02 10.10
C LEU A 37 -5.27 13.86 10.97
N ILE A 38 -6.03 12.76 10.82
CA ILE A 38 -7.19 12.45 11.68
C ILE A 38 -6.77 12.29 13.14
N PHE A 39 -5.59 11.72 13.40
CA PHE A 39 -5.09 11.48 14.76
C PHE A 39 -4.30 12.65 15.36
N THR A 40 -3.88 13.62 14.55
CA THR A 40 -3.07 14.76 15.00
C THR A 40 -3.70 15.56 16.16
N PRO A 41 -5.03 15.79 16.23
CA PRO A 41 -5.63 16.50 17.37
C PRO A 41 -5.49 15.80 18.73
N PHE A 42 -5.08 14.53 18.75
CA PHE A 42 -4.95 13.70 19.96
C PHE A 42 -3.50 13.45 20.38
N LEU A 43 -2.53 14.04 19.67
CA LEU A 43 -1.11 13.80 19.85
C LEU A 43 -0.37 15.14 19.96
N ASP A 44 0.73 15.15 20.70
CA ASP A 44 1.69 16.25 20.62
C ASP A 44 2.27 16.34 19.19
N PRO A 45 2.83 17.50 18.81
CA PRO A 45 3.49 17.65 17.52
C PRO A 45 4.57 16.59 17.29
N PHE A 46 4.50 15.89 16.15
CA PHE A 46 5.50 14.91 15.78
C PHE A 46 6.88 15.58 15.62
N PRO A 47 7.96 15.05 16.23
CA PRO A 47 9.27 15.71 16.30
C PRO A 47 10.08 15.58 14.99
N GLN A 48 9.48 15.90 13.84
CA GLN A 48 10.06 15.71 12.51
C GLN A 48 11.42 16.39 12.34
N GLU A 49 11.55 17.65 12.73
CA GLU A 49 12.80 18.41 12.56
C GLU A 49 13.96 17.81 13.37
N ALA A 50 13.67 17.39 14.60
CA ALA A 50 14.64 16.74 15.46
C ALA A 50 15.06 15.37 14.89
N LEU A 51 14.13 14.60 14.32
CA LEU A 51 14.44 13.32 13.68
C LEU A 51 15.30 13.49 12.43
N MET A 52 15.03 14.49 11.59
CA MET A 52 15.80 14.71 10.35
C MET A 52 17.23 15.18 10.60
N SER A 53 17.50 15.81 11.75
CA SER A 53 18.82 16.32 12.12
C SER A 53 19.65 15.36 12.98
N ALA A 54 19.02 14.32 13.53
CA ALA A 54 19.69 13.35 14.40
C ALA A 54 20.36 12.19 13.63
N ASP A 55 21.43 11.66 14.22
CA ASP A 55 21.95 10.35 13.85
C ASP A 55 21.00 9.23 14.32
N TRP A 56 21.33 7.97 14.01
CA TRP A 56 20.43 6.87 14.33
C TRP A 56 20.17 6.71 15.84
N ALA A 57 21.21 6.86 16.68
CA ALA A 57 21.07 6.77 18.13
C ALA A 57 20.20 7.91 18.68
N GLY A 58 20.39 9.14 18.16
CA GLY A 58 19.56 10.29 18.49
C GLY A 58 18.10 10.09 18.08
N LYS A 59 17.83 9.56 16.88
CA LYS A 59 16.47 9.23 16.44
C LYS A 59 15.76 8.27 17.39
N VAL A 60 16.45 7.23 17.85
CA VAL A 60 15.91 6.27 18.83
C VAL A 60 15.55 6.96 20.14
N ALA A 61 16.43 7.82 20.66
CA ALA A 61 16.17 8.55 21.91
C ALA A 61 14.98 9.53 21.77
N ILE A 62 14.88 10.22 20.64
CA ILE A 62 13.77 11.15 20.34
C ILE A 62 12.44 10.39 20.28
N MET A 63 12.39 9.29 19.52
CA MET A 63 11.18 8.49 19.38
C MET A 63 10.77 7.82 20.70
N ASP A 64 11.72 7.30 21.48
CA ASP A 64 11.44 6.73 22.80
C ASP A 64 10.84 7.78 23.76
N ALA A 65 11.40 9.00 23.79
CA ALA A 65 10.85 10.09 24.58
C ALA A 65 9.44 10.49 24.11
N TYR A 66 9.26 10.66 22.80
CA TYR A 66 7.96 11.02 22.21
C TYR A 66 6.90 9.97 22.47
N MET A 67 7.20 8.68 22.31
CA MET A 67 6.26 7.59 22.56
C MET A 67 5.89 7.44 24.04
N LYS A 68 6.78 7.81 24.97
CA LYS A 68 6.47 7.84 26.41
C LYS A 68 5.47 8.94 26.76
N THR A 69 5.58 10.11 26.12
CA THR A 69 4.62 11.20 26.32
C THR A 69 3.34 10.99 25.50
N ASN A 70 3.43 10.28 24.37
CA ASN A 70 2.34 10.02 23.44
C ASN A 70 2.16 8.50 23.18
N PRO A 71 1.67 7.73 24.17
CA PRO A 71 1.55 6.28 24.03
C PRO A 71 0.59 5.86 22.92
N PHE A 72 -0.34 6.73 22.50
CA PHE A 72 -1.26 6.47 21.40
C PHE A 72 -0.63 6.66 20.00
N ALA A 73 0.53 7.31 19.90
CA ALA A 73 1.18 7.61 18.63
C ALA A 73 1.46 6.35 17.81
N VAL A 74 1.97 5.29 18.44
CA VAL A 74 2.31 4.03 17.75
C VAL A 74 1.08 3.35 17.16
N TYR A 75 -0.04 3.32 17.88
CA TYR A 75 -1.29 2.75 17.37
C TYR A 75 -1.85 3.57 16.21
N SER A 76 -1.76 4.90 16.30
CA SER A 76 -2.19 5.78 15.22
C SER A 76 -1.37 5.58 13.94
N ALA A 77 -0.06 5.34 14.08
CA ALA A 77 0.83 5.05 12.95
C ALA A 77 0.48 3.70 12.30
N ILE A 78 0.33 2.64 13.09
CA ILE A 78 -0.07 1.31 12.61
C ILE A 78 -1.40 1.37 11.84
N ILE A 79 -2.38 2.11 12.35
CA ILE A 79 -3.66 2.31 11.67
C ILE A 79 -3.44 3.08 10.36
N ALA A 80 -2.68 4.18 10.39
CA ALA A 80 -2.44 5.00 9.20
C ALA A 80 -1.72 4.24 8.09
N HIS A 81 -0.64 3.53 8.41
CA HIS A 81 0.13 2.72 7.47
C HIS A 81 -0.73 1.59 6.90
N GLY A 82 -1.40 0.84 7.78
CA GLY A 82 -2.28 -0.25 7.37
C GLY A 82 -3.44 0.19 6.47
N MET A 83 -4.05 1.36 6.75
CA MET A 83 -5.12 1.92 5.93
C MET A 83 -4.62 2.50 4.60
N GLY A 84 -3.40 3.06 4.58
CA GLY A 84 -2.71 3.42 3.35
C GLY A 84 -2.53 2.23 2.42
N ALA A 85 -1.93 1.16 2.94
CA ALA A 85 -1.75 -0.10 2.22
C ALA A 85 -3.08 -0.68 1.73
N PHE A 86 -4.10 -0.70 2.60
CA PHE A 86 -5.46 -1.13 2.24
C PHE A 86 -5.98 -0.36 1.03
N ALA A 87 -5.90 0.98 1.04
CA ALA A 87 -6.40 1.81 -0.03
C ALA A 87 -5.67 1.56 -1.36
N GLY A 88 -4.34 1.49 -1.33
CA GLY A 88 -3.52 1.20 -2.51
C GLY A 88 -3.83 -0.17 -3.10
N VAL A 89 -3.86 -1.21 -2.27
CA VAL A 89 -4.15 -2.59 -2.70
C VAL A 89 -5.58 -2.71 -3.24
N TYR A 90 -6.55 -2.13 -2.56
CA TYR A 90 -7.95 -2.13 -3.01
C TYR A 90 -8.06 -1.46 -4.38
N PHE A 91 -7.46 -0.29 -4.54
CA PHE A 91 -7.49 0.48 -5.78
C PHE A 91 -6.87 -0.27 -6.96
N VAL A 92 -5.64 -0.79 -6.82
CA VAL A 92 -4.95 -1.49 -7.92
C VAL A 92 -5.70 -2.76 -8.31
N THR A 93 -6.21 -3.52 -7.33
CA THR A 93 -6.97 -4.74 -7.57
C THR A 93 -8.24 -4.42 -8.35
N ARG A 94 -9.04 -3.48 -7.85
CA ARG A 94 -10.34 -3.13 -8.43
C ARG A 94 -10.19 -2.55 -9.83
N SER A 95 -9.21 -1.67 -10.01
CA SER A 95 -8.95 -1.00 -11.29
C SER A 95 -8.42 -1.97 -12.34
N ASN A 96 -7.54 -2.93 -11.98
CA ASN A 96 -7.11 -3.97 -12.90
C ASN A 96 -8.27 -4.88 -13.32
N LEU A 97 -9.04 -5.38 -12.35
CA LEU A 97 -10.21 -6.22 -12.63
C LEU A 97 -11.22 -5.53 -13.56
N ALA A 98 -11.53 -4.25 -13.31
CA ALA A 98 -12.50 -3.51 -14.12
C ALA A 98 -12.05 -3.38 -15.58
N TYR A 99 -10.78 -3.03 -15.80
CA TYR A 99 -10.24 -2.89 -17.15
C TYR A 99 -10.12 -4.23 -17.86
N ASP A 100 -9.65 -5.27 -17.18
CA ASP A 100 -9.43 -6.58 -17.78
C ASP A 100 -10.76 -7.21 -18.20
N ARG A 101 -11.81 -7.06 -17.38
CA ARG A 101 -13.18 -7.46 -17.74
C ARG A 101 -13.71 -6.70 -18.95
N LYS A 102 -13.52 -5.37 -19.00
CA LYS A 102 -13.97 -4.55 -20.13
C LYS A 102 -13.29 -4.93 -21.44
N ASN A 103 -12.05 -5.44 -21.38
CA ASN A 103 -11.23 -5.72 -22.55
C ASN A 103 -11.04 -7.22 -22.83
N ASN A 104 -11.74 -8.10 -22.10
CA ASN A 104 -11.61 -9.56 -22.18
C ASN A 104 -10.17 -10.06 -22.05
N ILE A 105 -9.42 -9.50 -21.09
CA ILE A 105 -8.04 -9.88 -20.80
C ILE A 105 -8.04 -10.89 -19.65
N VAL A 106 -7.39 -12.04 -19.86
CA VAL A 106 -7.21 -13.07 -18.83
C VAL A 106 -5.77 -13.00 -18.32
N ARG A 107 -5.58 -12.64 -17.05
CA ARG A 107 -4.26 -12.62 -16.40
C ARG A 107 -4.36 -12.68 -14.87
N PRO A 108 -3.27 -13.01 -14.17
CA PRO A 108 -3.25 -13.00 -12.70
C PRO A 108 -3.55 -11.62 -12.12
N GLN A 109 -4.48 -11.56 -11.17
CA GLN A 109 -4.91 -10.32 -10.52
C GLN A 109 -4.19 -10.04 -9.20
N TRP A 110 -3.32 -10.94 -8.76
CA TRP A 110 -2.60 -10.84 -7.49
C TRP A 110 -1.24 -10.12 -7.61
N ILE A 111 -0.67 -9.99 -8.81
CA ILE A 111 0.68 -9.43 -9.01
C ILE A 111 0.74 -7.95 -8.61
N GLY A 112 -0.14 -7.11 -9.15
CA GLY A 112 -0.19 -5.68 -8.81
C GLY A 112 -0.40 -5.43 -7.30
N PRO A 113 -1.41 -6.05 -6.68
CA PRO A 113 -1.61 -6.02 -5.22
C PRO A 113 -0.38 -6.42 -4.41
N LEU A 114 0.30 -7.49 -4.81
CA LEU A 114 1.51 -7.96 -4.14
C LEU A 114 2.65 -6.95 -4.24
N ILE A 115 2.83 -6.31 -5.41
CA ILE A 115 3.80 -5.24 -5.59
C ILE A 115 3.47 -4.08 -4.66
N VAL A 116 2.22 -3.60 -4.65
CA VAL A 116 1.81 -2.46 -3.80
C VAL A 116 2.01 -2.78 -2.31
N ALA A 117 1.52 -3.93 -1.85
CA ALA A 117 1.67 -4.35 -0.45
C ALA A 117 3.15 -4.54 -0.07
N GLY A 118 3.95 -5.17 -0.94
CA GLY A 118 5.37 -5.42 -0.70
C GLY A 118 6.19 -4.13 -0.59
N PHE A 119 5.98 -3.18 -1.51
CA PHE A 119 6.63 -1.87 -1.42
C PHE A 119 6.16 -1.08 -0.19
N TRP A 120 4.88 -1.16 0.16
CA TRP A 120 4.36 -0.47 1.34
C TRP A 120 4.98 -1.02 2.63
N MET A 121 4.98 -2.34 2.83
CA MET A 121 5.62 -2.98 3.98
C MET A 121 7.13 -2.67 4.05
N PHE A 122 7.81 -2.57 2.91
CA PHE A 122 9.21 -2.14 2.89
C PHE A 122 9.37 -0.70 3.38
N MET A 123 8.47 0.21 3.00
CA MET A 123 8.48 1.59 3.49
C MET A 123 8.17 1.65 4.99
N ASP A 124 7.23 0.85 5.50
CA ASP A 124 6.96 0.72 6.94
C ASP A 124 8.23 0.27 7.68
N ILE A 125 8.90 -0.80 7.21
CA ILE A 125 10.16 -1.29 7.81
C ILE A 125 11.25 -0.20 7.81
N GLN A 126 11.41 0.51 6.71
CA GLN A 126 12.40 1.59 6.60
C GLN A 126 12.07 2.73 7.57
N ASN A 127 10.80 3.16 7.58
CA ASN A 127 10.35 4.20 8.49
C ASN A 127 10.59 3.82 9.95
N ASP A 128 10.10 2.65 10.36
CA ASP A 128 10.02 2.21 11.75
C ASP A 128 11.36 1.75 12.35
N LEU A 129 12.37 1.51 11.52
CA LEU A 129 13.72 1.12 11.97
C LEU A 129 14.77 2.20 11.70
N ARG A 130 14.51 3.17 10.80
CA ARG A 130 15.50 4.15 10.37
C ARG A 130 15.05 5.61 10.46
N ASP A 131 13.83 5.94 10.06
CA ASP A 131 13.41 7.34 9.95
C ASP A 131 12.72 7.83 11.22
N ALA A 132 11.76 7.05 11.73
CA ALA A 132 11.04 7.24 12.97
C ALA A 132 11.09 5.92 13.79
N PRO A 133 12.24 5.58 14.38
CA PRO A 133 12.44 4.26 14.98
C PRO A 133 11.52 4.01 16.18
N ILE A 134 10.54 3.11 16.01
CA ILE A 134 9.59 2.69 17.06
C ILE A 134 10.00 1.37 17.75
N GLY A 135 11.04 0.72 17.24
CA GLY A 135 11.58 -0.52 17.78
C GLY A 135 10.97 -1.78 17.17
N PRO A 136 11.70 -2.91 17.20
CA PRO A 136 11.43 -4.08 16.36
C PRO A 136 10.11 -4.78 16.66
N ALA A 137 9.65 -4.76 17.91
CA ALA A 137 8.37 -5.37 18.28
C ALA A 137 7.18 -4.60 17.67
N TRP A 138 7.24 -3.26 17.71
CA TRP A 138 6.21 -2.41 17.11
C TRP A 138 6.26 -2.46 15.58
N THR A 139 7.46 -2.43 14.98
CA THR A 139 7.63 -2.66 13.53
C THR A 139 7.03 -3.99 13.08
N ALA A 140 7.26 -5.07 13.83
CA ALA A 140 6.71 -6.37 13.48
C ALA A 140 5.17 -6.36 13.52
N LEU A 141 4.59 -5.70 14.53
CA LEU A 141 3.14 -5.54 14.61
C LEU A 141 2.60 -4.71 13.43
N ASP A 142 3.26 -3.60 13.10
CA ASP A 142 2.86 -2.72 12.00
C ASP A 142 2.84 -3.47 10.67
N VAL A 143 3.95 -4.12 10.32
CA VAL A 143 4.07 -4.91 9.08
C VAL A 143 3.02 -6.02 9.01
N VAL A 144 2.72 -6.70 10.13
CA VAL A 144 1.69 -7.75 10.18
C VAL A 144 0.30 -7.16 9.96
N VAL A 145 -0.03 -6.04 10.61
CA VAL A 145 -1.32 -5.36 10.42
C VAL A 145 -1.46 -4.87 8.97
N THR A 146 -0.42 -4.24 8.42
CA THR A 146 -0.33 -3.84 7.01
C THR A 146 -0.56 -5.03 6.07
N ALA A 147 0.06 -6.18 6.34
CA ALA A 147 -0.12 -7.39 5.54
C ALA A 147 -1.56 -7.92 5.60
N VAL A 148 -2.15 -7.98 6.79
CA VAL A 148 -3.53 -8.44 7.00
C VAL A 148 -4.53 -7.51 6.30
N LEU A 149 -4.37 -6.19 6.44
CA LEU A 149 -5.25 -5.21 5.81
C LEU A 149 -5.07 -5.19 4.29
N SER A 150 -3.85 -5.36 3.79
CA SER A 150 -3.59 -5.54 2.36
C SER A 150 -4.29 -6.79 1.81
N PHE A 151 -4.21 -7.91 2.52
CA PHE A 151 -4.90 -9.13 2.12
C PHE A 151 -6.42 -8.96 2.13
N LEU A 152 -6.97 -8.31 3.16
CA LEU A 152 -8.39 -7.98 3.24
C LEU A 152 -8.82 -7.09 2.07
N ALA A 153 -8.06 -6.05 1.75
CA ALA A 153 -8.30 -5.15 0.63
C ALA A 153 -8.35 -5.92 -0.71
N TYR A 154 -7.41 -6.83 -0.92
CA TYR A 154 -7.36 -7.69 -2.10
C TYR A 154 -8.63 -8.54 -2.22
N LEU A 155 -9.07 -9.18 -1.13
CA LEU A 155 -10.30 -9.98 -1.11
C LEU A 155 -11.54 -9.13 -1.39
N LEU A 156 -11.69 -8.00 -0.70
CA LEU A 156 -12.85 -7.09 -0.84
C LEU A 156 -12.95 -6.48 -2.24
N ALA A 157 -11.80 -6.14 -2.85
CA ALA A 157 -11.77 -5.65 -4.23
C ALA A 157 -12.15 -6.73 -5.27
N GLY A 158 -12.22 -8.00 -4.84
CA GLY A 158 -12.58 -9.15 -5.66
C GLY A 158 -11.40 -9.87 -6.29
N GLY A 159 -10.19 -9.70 -5.75
CA GLY A 159 -8.97 -10.28 -6.27
C GLY A 159 -8.95 -11.80 -6.31
N ALA A 160 -9.64 -12.45 -5.37
CA ALA A 160 -9.81 -13.91 -5.31
C ALA A 160 -10.97 -14.44 -6.17
N ARG A 161 -11.71 -13.57 -6.89
CA ARG A 161 -12.79 -14.05 -7.76
C ARG A 161 -12.19 -14.79 -8.95
N LYS A 162 -12.76 -15.96 -9.26
CA LYS A 162 -12.34 -16.79 -10.39
C LYS A 162 -12.30 -15.94 -11.67
N ALA A 163 -11.17 -15.99 -12.39
CA ALA A 163 -11.12 -15.43 -13.72
C ALA A 163 -12.16 -16.18 -14.57
N ARG A 164 -13.04 -15.45 -15.30
CA ARG A 164 -13.95 -16.08 -16.26
C ARG A 164 -13.11 -16.93 -17.20
N THR A 165 -13.43 -18.21 -17.31
CA THR A 165 -12.75 -19.10 -18.26
C THR A 165 -13.19 -18.74 -19.68
N ILE A 166 -12.31 -18.96 -20.66
CA ILE A 166 -12.61 -18.71 -22.08
C ILE A 166 -13.92 -19.43 -22.49
N ASP A 167 -14.19 -20.60 -21.91
CA ASP A 167 -15.40 -21.41 -22.15
C ASP A 167 -16.71 -20.78 -21.66
N GLU A 168 -16.68 -19.84 -20.72
CA GLU A 168 -17.88 -19.12 -20.26
C GLU A 168 -18.27 -17.96 -21.19
N PHE A 169 -17.34 -17.53 -22.07
CA PHE A 169 -17.56 -16.41 -22.98
C PHE A 169 -18.24 -16.82 -24.30
N TYR A 170 -18.06 -18.07 -24.74
CA TYR A 170 -18.63 -18.58 -25.99
C TYR A 170 -19.99 -19.29 -25.83
N LYS A 171 -20.59 -19.28 -24.63
CA LYS A 171 -21.91 -19.86 -24.36
C LYS A 171 -23.04 -18.82 -24.29
N GLY A 172 -22.77 -17.57 -24.67
CA GLY A 172 -23.74 -16.47 -24.70
C GLY A 172 -23.99 -15.98 -26.12
#